data_AF-A0A4U6AMI2-F1
#
_entry.id   AF-A0A4U6AMI2-F1
#
_cell.length_a   1.000
_cell.length_b   1.000
_cell.length_c   1.000
_cell.angle_alpha   90.00
_cell.angle_beta   90.00
_cell.angle_gamma   90.00
#
_symmetry.space_group_name_H-M   'P 1'
#
loop_
_entity.id
_entity.type
_entity.pdbx_description
1 polymer ?
#
loop_
_entity_poly.entity_id
_entity_poly.type
_entity_poly.pdbx_seq_one_letter_code
_entity_poly.pdbx_strand_id
1 'polypeptide(L)'
;MSDDITELVVACVRGEWSKRMSGFRRLFGIVPPGLAELEGSLERMRILRNGSAHSFGRTPTYFEDPLASAGASERISEDLLLEYLGNIEKAAIAIDEHILPAHLGEFDLISLYHSWQKLPRAEKEPRYLEATAFSRQINRLFGQTPGRLFCRDLIAYYNRLR
;
A
#
# COMPACT_ATOMS: atom_id res chain seq x y z
N MET A 1 -17.17 -4.29 -13.62
CA MET A 1 -16.05 -4.75 -12.75
C MET A 1 -14.93 -3.70 -12.60
N SER A 2 -14.72 -2.79 -13.56
CA SER A 2 -13.72 -1.69 -13.46
C SER A 2 -14.07 -0.60 -12.43
N ASP A 3 -15.34 -0.22 -12.33
CA ASP A 3 -15.76 0.89 -11.47
C ASP A 3 -15.66 0.55 -9.97
N ASP A 4 -15.91 -0.71 -9.61
CA ASP A 4 -15.93 -1.20 -8.22
C ASP A 4 -14.54 -1.13 -7.55
N ILE A 5 -13.48 -1.57 -8.25
CA ILE A 5 -12.10 -1.47 -7.74
C ILE A 5 -11.71 0.00 -7.53
N THR A 6 -12.15 0.88 -8.44
CA THR A 6 -11.85 2.31 -8.36
C THR A 6 -12.54 2.93 -7.15
N GLU A 7 -13.80 2.58 -6.89
CA GLU A 7 -14.54 3.03 -5.69
C GLU A 7 -13.88 2.56 -4.39
N LEU A 8 -13.39 1.32 -4.35
CA LEU A 8 -12.65 0.78 -3.20
C LEU A 8 -11.34 1.53 -2.94
N VAL A 9 -10.56 1.81 -3.99
CA VAL A 9 -9.32 2.59 -3.87
C VAL A 9 -9.60 4.02 -3.44
N VAL A 10 -10.59 4.68 -4.06
CA VAL A 10 -10.97 6.06 -3.74
C VAL A 10 -11.35 6.20 -2.26
N ALA A 11 -12.07 5.21 -1.71
CA ALA A 11 -12.45 5.18 -0.31
C ALA A 11 -11.25 5.19 0.66
N CYS A 12 -10.08 4.70 0.24
CA CYS A 12 -8.86 4.64 1.05
C CYS A 12 -7.96 5.89 0.93
N VAL A 13 -8.10 6.67 -0.15
CA VAL A 13 -7.15 7.75 -0.47
C VAL A 13 -7.76 9.15 -0.47
N ARG A 14 -9.10 9.26 -0.52
CA ARG A 14 -9.80 10.54 -0.64
C ARG A 14 -10.62 10.87 0.60
N GLY A 15 -10.77 12.18 0.86
CA GLY A 15 -11.54 12.69 1.99
C GLY A 15 -10.72 12.78 3.28
N GLU A 16 -11.44 12.93 4.40
CA GLU A 16 -10.91 12.92 5.78
C GLU A 16 -10.24 11.58 6.10
N TRP A 17 -9.24 11.61 6.98
CA TRP A 17 -8.54 10.38 7.39
C TRP A 17 -9.44 9.37 8.11
N SER A 18 -10.44 9.82 8.86
CA SER A 18 -11.47 8.96 9.46
C SER A 18 -12.20 8.11 8.40
N LYS A 19 -12.57 8.74 7.27
CA LYS A 19 -13.24 8.07 6.13
C LYS A 19 -12.29 7.10 5.44
N ARG A 20 -11.02 7.48 5.26
CA ARG A 20 -9.98 6.61 4.70
C ARG A 20 -9.74 5.37 5.56
N MET A 21 -9.65 5.55 6.88
CA MET A 21 -9.53 4.44 7.83
C MET A 21 -10.77 3.54 7.83
N SER A 22 -11.97 4.10 7.67
CA SER A 22 -13.18 3.31 7.49
C SER A 22 -13.16 2.51 6.18
N GLY A 23 -12.68 3.10 5.08
CA GLY A 23 -12.49 2.41 3.80
C GLY A 23 -11.47 1.28 3.92
N PHE A 24 -10.34 1.55 4.57
CA PHE A 24 -9.30 0.57 4.87
C PHE A 24 -9.85 -0.59 5.70
N ARG A 25 -10.56 -0.30 6.79
CA ARG A 25 -11.21 -1.32 7.65
C ARG A 25 -12.20 -2.18 6.87
N ARG A 26 -12.95 -1.59 5.95
CA ARG A 26 -13.88 -2.33 5.10
C ARG A 26 -13.17 -3.35 4.20
N LEU A 27 -11.96 -3.04 3.74
CA LEU A 27 -11.15 -3.92 2.90
C LEU A 27 -10.39 -4.98 3.69
N PHE A 28 -9.77 -4.59 4.80
CA PHE A 28 -8.78 -5.41 5.52
C PHE A 28 -9.25 -5.84 6.93
N GLY A 29 -10.48 -5.51 7.30
CA GLY A 29 -11.13 -5.89 8.56
C GLY A 29 -10.75 -5.03 9.75
N ILE A 30 -9.48 -4.62 9.87
CA ILE A 30 -8.99 -3.77 10.97
C ILE A 30 -8.13 -2.62 10.44
N VAL A 31 -7.92 -1.61 11.29
CA VAL A 31 -6.93 -0.54 11.05
C VAL A 31 -5.76 -0.81 11.98
N PRO A 32 -4.52 -0.91 11.49
CA PRO A 32 -3.37 -1.19 12.34
C PRO A 32 -3.18 -0.06 13.38
N PRO A 33 -2.80 -0.37 14.64
CA PRO A 33 -2.67 0.62 15.70
C PRO A 33 -1.75 1.79 15.33
N GLY A 34 -0.61 1.49 14.70
CA GLY A 34 0.34 2.53 14.25
C GLY A 34 -0.25 3.50 13.23
N LEU A 35 -1.27 3.10 12.46
CA LEU A 35 -2.00 4.01 11.58
C LEU A 35 -3.10 4.76 12.34
N ALA A 36 -3.83 4.07 13.21
CA ALA A 36 -4.94 4.64 13.99
C ALA A 36 -4.47 5.78 14.92
N GLU A 37 -3.32 5.61 15.58
CA GLU A 37 -2.72 6.62 16.46
C GLU A 37 -2.33 7.91 15.72
N LEU A 38 -2.08 7.82 14.41
CA LEU A 38 -1.68 8.96 13.59
C LEU A 38 -2.84 9.75 13.00
N GLU A 39 -4.10 9.31 13.18
CA GLU A 39 -5.29 9.91 12.55
C GLU A 39 -5.32 11.43 12.67
N GLY A 40 -5.17 11.94 13.88
CA GLY A 40 -5.22 13.38 14.15
C GLY A 40 -4.10 14.16 13.47
N SER A 41 -2.88 13.62 13.45
CA SER A 41 -1.76 14.30 12.77
C SER A 41 -1.91 14.28 11.26
N LEU A 42 -2.36 13.15 10.72
CA LEU A 42 -2.58 12.98 9.29
C LEU A 42 -3.73 13.88 8.80
N GLU A 43 -4.75 14.09 9.62
CA GLU A 43 -5.85 15.01 9.33
C GLU A 43 -5.41 16.48 9.35
N ARG A 44 -4.60 16.89 10.35
CA ARG A 44 -3.99 18.23 10.36
C ARG A 44 -3.15 18.48 9.11
N MET A 45 -2.31 17.51 8.74
CA MET A 45 -1.50 17.57 7.52
C MET A 45 -2.36 17.69 6.26
N ARG A 46 -3.48 16.95 6.17
CA ARG A 46 -4.43 17.04 5.06
C ARG A 46 -5.02 18.44 4.93
N ILE A 47 -5.45 19.03 6.04
CA ILE A 47 -6.03 20.39 6.08
C ILE A 47 -4.99 21.41 5.64
N LEU A 48 -3.79 21.38 6.23
CA LEU A 48 -2.68 22.28 5.90
C LEU A 48 -2.32 22.20 4.40
N ARG A 49 -2.06 20.98 3.88
CA ARG A 49 -1.77 20.76 2.46
C ARG A 49 -2.88 21.31 1.56
N ASN A 50 -4.14 21.10 1.92
CA ASN A 50 -5.27 21.60 1.15
C ASN A 50 -5.36 23.12 1.19
N GLY A 51 -5.14 23.74 2.35
CA GLY A 51 -5.07 25.20 2.48
C GLY A 51 -3.92 25.79 1.67
N SER A 52 -2.76 25.14 1.67
CA SER A 52 -1.63 25.51 0.81
C SER A 52 -1.97 25.40 -0.67
N ALA A 53 -2.60 24.30 -1.10
CA ALA A 53 -2.92 24.05 -2.50
C ALA A 53 -4.05 24.94 -3.05
N HIS A 54 -5.07 25.23 -2.24
CA HIS A 54 -6.25 25.99 -2.68
C HIS A 54 -6.12 27.50 -2.45
N SER A 55 -5.36 27.90 -1.43
CA SER A 55 -5.35 29.29 -0.96
C SER A 55 -3.94 29.81 -0.68
N PHE A 56 -2.89 29.12 -1.15
CA PHE A 56 -1.48 29.47 -0.86
C PHE A 56 -1.22 29.65 0.65
N GLY A 57 -1.90 28.86 1.48
CA GLY A 57 -1.81 28.92 2.93
C GLY A 57 -2.52 30.14 3.55
N ARG A 58 -3.31 30.89 2.78
CA ARG A 58 -4.15 31.97 3.28
C ARG A 58 -5.55 31.47 3.57
N THR A 59 -6.31 32.24 4.36
CA THR A 59 -7.71 31.95 4.62
C THR A 59 -8.52 32.00 3.31
N PRO A 60 -9.37 31.02 3.00
CA PRO A 60 -10.17 31.00 1.76
C PRO A 60 -11.00 32.27 1.55
N THR A 61 -11.48 32.88 2.63
CA THR A 61 -12.23 34.15 2.64
C THR A 61 -11.50 35.29 1.94
N TYR A 62 -10.15 35.27 1.90
CA TYR A 62 -9.38 36.28 1.17
C TYR A 62 -9.66 36.28 -0.34
N PHE A 63 -9.95 35.13 -0.92
CA PHE A 63 -10.22 35.01 -2.36
C PHE A 63 -11.70 35.24 -2.71
N GLU A 64 -12.58 35.28 -1.71
CA GLU A 64 -14.03 35.39 -1.88
C GLU A 64 -14.54 36.81 -1.60
N ASP A 65 -13.89 37.56 -0.69
CA ASP A 65 -14.27 38.92 -0.32
C ASP A 65 -13.18 39.94 -0.74
N PRO A 66 -13.49 40.87 -1.67
CA PRO A 66 -12.57 41.93 -2.10
C PRO A 66 -12.10 42.86 -0.97
N LEU A 67 -12.81 42.91 0.16
CA LEU A 67 -12.49 43.72 1.33
C LEU A 67 -11.73 42.92 2.41
N ALA A 68 -11.56 41.61 2.24
CA ALA A 68 -10.86 40.79 3.22
C ALA A 68 -9.35 41.06 3.20
N SER A 69 -8.78 41.19 4.39
CA SER A 69 -7.33 41.23 4.55
C SER A 69 -6.73 39.86 4.21
N ALA A 70 -5.60 39.87 3.49
CA ALA A 70 -4.89 38.66 3.08
C ALA A 70 -4.43 37.76 4.25
N GLY A 71 -4.39 38.30 5.46
CA GLY A 71 -3.85 37.63 6.63
C GLY A 71 -2.37 37.25 6.44
N ALA A 72 -1.82 36.55 7.43
CA ALA A 72 -0.54 35.87 7.25
C ALA A 72 -0.77 34.51 6.60
N SER A 73 0.15 34.10 5.72
CA SER A 73 0.17 32.71 5.26
C SER A 73 0.50 31.80 6.44
N GLU A 74 -0.15 30.65 6.50
CA GLU A 74 0.10 29.60 7.46
C GLU A 74 1.57 29.17 7.37
N ARG A 75 2.29 29.28 8.48
CA ARG A 75 3.73 28.99 8.54
C ARG A 75 3.94 27.56 8.98
N ILE A 76 4.87 26.88 8.32
CA ILE A 76 5.32 25.53 8.70
C ILE A 76 6.76 25.68 9.20
N SER A 77 7.00 25.32 10.45
CA SER A 77 8.35 25.20 10.98
C SER A 77 9.03 23.94 10.45
N GLU A 78 10.36 23.96 10.38
CA GLU A 78 11.16 22.78 10.02
C GLU A 78 10.86 21.56 10.90
N ASP A 79 10.75 21.75 12.22
CA ASP A 79 10.43 20.67 13.17
C ASP A 79 9.09 19.99 12.86
N LEU A 80 8.06 20.79 12.56
CA LEU A 80 6.73 20.29 12.18
C LEU A 80 6.77 19.56 10.83
N LEU A 81 7.58 20.03 9.88
CA LEU A 81 7.75 19.33 8.61
C LEU A 81 8.41 17.96 8.81
N LEU A 82 9.44 17.88 9.65
CA LEU A 82 10.10 16.62 10.00
C LEU A 82 9.15 15.68 10.74
N GLU A 83 8.34 16.19 11.67
CA GLU A 83 7.29 15.41 12.35
C GLU A 83 6.31 14.80 11.33
N TYR A 84 5.85 15.59 10.37
CA TYR A 84 4.94 15.11 9.33
C TYR A 84 5.57 14.06 8.42
N LEU A 85 6.82 14.23 8.01
CA LEU A 85 7.53 13.20 7.23
C LEU A 85 7.66 11.89 8.02
N GLY A 86 8.01 11.98 9.31
CA GLY A 86 8.06 10.80 10.19
C GLY A 86 6.70 10.14 10.38
N ASN A 87 5.62 10.92 10.46
CA ASN A 87 4.26 10.36 10.56
C ASN A 87 3.82 9.69 9.25
N ILE A 88 4.23 10.20 8.09
CA ILE A 88 4.00 9.52 6.80
C ILE A 88 4.73 8.18 6.77
N GLU A 89 6.00 8.15 7.15
CA GLU A 89 6.81 6.94 7.20
C GLU A 89 6.19 5.88 8.13
N LYS A 90 5.83 6.26 9.36
CA LYS A 90 5.17 5.36 10.32
C LYS A 90 3.85 4.82 9.79
N ALA A 91 3.05 5.67 9.13
CA ALA A 91 1.79 5.24 8.54
C ALA A 91 2.02 4.22 7.42
N ALA A 92 3.02 4.44 6.55
CA ALA A 92 3.38 3.51 5.50
C ALA A 92 3.84 2.16 6.06
N ILE A 93 4.76 2.17 7.04
CA ILE A 93 5.23 0.95 7.71
C ILE A 93 4.06 0.19 8.35
N ALA A 94 3.18 0.86 9.08
CA ALA A 94 2.03 0.21 9.73
C ALA A 94 1.06 -0.43 8.72
N ILE A 95 0.89 0.19 7.54
CA ILE A 95 0.09 -0.37 6.45
C ILE A 95 0.78 -1.60 5.86
N ASP A 96 2.07 -1.51 5.56
CA ASP A 96 2.83 -2.59 4.94
C ASP A 96 2.93 -3.81 5.86
N GLU A 97 3.23 -3.61 7.14
CA GLU A 97 3.26 -4.68 8.15
C GLU A 97 1.91 -5.39 8.32
N HIS A 98 0.81 -4.69 8.05
CA HIS A 98 -0.53 -5.28 8.10
C HIS A 98 -0.89 -6.01 6.81
N ILE A 99 -0.71 -5.36 5.66
CA ILE A 99 -1.19 -5.85 4.36
C ILE A 99 -0.29 -6.98 3.84
N LEU A 100 1.03 -6.83 3.94
CA LEU A 100 1.97 -7.75 3.30
C LEU A 100 1.81 -9.20 3.79
N PRO A 101 1.85 -9.50 5.11
CA PRO A 101 1.74 -10.88 5.56
C PRO A 101 0.31 -11.44 5.50
N ALA A 102 -0.72 -10.60 5.72
CA ALA A 102 -2.08 -11.08 5.91
C ALA A 102 -2.93 -11.08 4.62
N HIS A 103 -2.63 -10.21 3.66
CA HIS A 103 -3.51 -9.94 2.53
C HIS A 103 -2.84 -10.08 1.15
N LEU A 104 -1.57 -9.69 1.01
CA LEU A 104 -0.82 -9.87 -0.25
C LEU A 104 -0.18 -11.26 -0.34
N GLY A 105 0.35 -11.75 0.79
CA GLY A 105 1.05 -13.04 0.86
C GLY A 105 2.11 -13.15 -0.24
N GLU A 106 2.15 -14.30 -0.90
CA GLU A 106 3.09 -14.59 -2.01
C GLU A 106 2.36 -14.67 -3.36
N PHE A 107 1.34 -13.83 -3.55
CA PHE A 107 0.51 -13.85 -4.77
C PHE A 107 1.34 -13.77 -6.04
N ASP A 108 2.36 -12.91 -6.07
CA ASP A 108 3.24 -12.75 -7.24
C ASP A 108 3.96 -14.04 -7.59
N LEU A 109 4.45 -14.77 -6.59
CA LEU A 109 5.10 -16.06 -6.80
C LEU A 109 4.11 -17.14 -7.23
N ILE A 110 2.87 -17.09 -6.74
CA ILE A 110 1.80 -18.00 -7.18
C ILE A 110 1.42 -17.72 -8.65
N SER A 111 1.25 -16.45 -9.02
CA SER A 111 0.97 -16.01 -10.39
C SER A 111 2.12 -16.36 -11.34
N LEU A 112 3.36 -16.15 -10.89
CA LEU A 112 4.55 -16.57 -11.59
C LEU A 112 4.57 -18.09 -11.78
N TYR A 113 4.24 -18.88 -10.76
CA TYR A 113 4.16 -20.33 -10.89
C TYR A 113 3.10 -20.76 -11.92
N HIS A 114 1.91 -20.15 -11.88
CA HIS A 114 0.82 -20.41 -12.84
C HIS A 114 1.25 -20.17 -14.29
N SER A 115 1.98 -19.09 -14.56
CA SER A 115 2.50 -18.78 -15.89
C SER A 115 3.67 -19.70 -16.27
N TRP A 116 4.58 -19.97 -15.34
CA TRP A 116 5.76 -20.81 -15.54
C TRP A 116 5.41 -22.26 -15.88
N GLN A 117 4.33 -22.81 -15.31
CA GLN A 117 3.83 -24.15 -15.66
C GLN A 117 3.43 -24.30 -17.13
N LYS A 118 3.08 -23.19 -17.81
CA LYS A 118 2.63 -23.20 -19.21
C LYS A 118 3.79 -23.16 -20.21
N LEU A 119 5.01 -22.91 -19.73
CA LEU A 119 6.19 -22.88 -20.59
C LEU A 119 6.57 -24.30 -21.04
N PRO A 120 7.08 -24.49 -22.27
CA PRO A 120 7.55 -25.78 -22.75
C PRO A 120 8.64 -26.30 -21.82
N ARG A 121 8.40 -27.44 -21.16
CA ARG A 121 9.41 -28.13 -20.36
C ARG A 121 10.04 -29.23 -21.21
N ALA A 122 11.36 -29.42 -21.08
CA ALA A 122 11.97 -30.64 -21.57
C ALA A 122 11.31 -31.83 -20.84
N GLU A 123 10.89 -32.86 -21.58
CA GLU A 123 10.05 -33.98 -21.11
C GLU A 123 10.58 -34.78 -19.90
N LYS A 124 11.78 -34.46 -19.39
CA LYS A 124 12.54 -35.25 -18.41
C LYS A 124 12.79 -34.58 -17.06
N GLU A 125 12.05 -33.54 -16.66
CA GLU A 125 12.16 -33.04 -15.29
C GLU A 125 11.15 -33.72 -14.35
N PRO A 126 11.55 -34.70 -13.52
CA PRO A 126 10.67 -35.28 -12.51
C PRO A 126 10.10 -34.22 -11.56
N ARG A 127 8.87 -34.43 -11.07
CA ARG A 127 8.15 -33.54 -10.11
C ARG A 127 8.99 -33.10 -8.89
N TYR A 128 9.94 -33.91 -8.43
CA TYR A 128 10.85 -33.55 -7.32
C TYR A 128 11.91 -32.50 -7.66
N LEU A 129 12.14 -32.24 -8.96
CA LEU A 129 12.93 -31.12 -9.48
C LEU A 129 12.10 -29.87 -9.66
N GLU A 130 10.77 -29.95 -9.65
CA GLU A 130 9.93 -28.79 -9.97
C GLU A 130 10.12 -27.64 -8.98
N ALA A 131 10.13 -27.92 -7.68
CA ALA A 131 10.42 -26.91 -6.66
C ALA A 131 11.83 -26.32 -6.81
N THR A 132 12.81 -27.13 -7.23
CA THR A 132 14.19 -26.69 -7.47
C THR A 132 14.31 -25.84 -8.74
N ALA A 133 13.64 -26.25 -9.82
CA ALA A 133 13.59 -25.55 -11.10
C ALA A 133 12.84 -24.22 -10.95
N PHE A 134 11.75 -24.22 -10.18
CA PHE A 134 11.02 -23.00 -9.85
C PHE A 134 11.85 -22.05 -8.97
N SER A 135 12.52 -22.58 -7.93
CA SER A 135 13.47 -21.79 -7.12
C SER A 135 14.56 -21.13 -7.97
N ARG A 136 15.13 -21.84 -8.95
CA ARG A 136 16.08 -21.28 -9.92
C ARG A 136 15.45 -20.19 -10.80
N GLN A 137 14.20 -20.37 -11.21
CA GLN A 137 13.48 -19.37 -11.98
C GLN A 137 13.26 -18.08 -11.17
N ILE A 138 12.90 -18.19 -9.90
CA ILE A 138 12.77 -17.05 -8.99
C ILE A 138 14.12 -16.35 -8.84
N ASN A 139 15.21 -17.09 -8.63
CA ASN A 139 16.55 -16.51 -8.55
C ASN A 139 16.95 -15.76 -9.81
N ARG A 140 16.62 -16.29 -10.99
CA ARG A 140 16.90 -15.63 -12.26
C ARG A 140 16.18 -14.28 -12.40
N LEU A 141 14.97 -14.16 -11.86
CA LEU A 141 14.15 -12.95 -12.01
C LEU A 141 14.40 -11.92 -10.91
N PHE A 142 14.57 -12.37 -9.67
CA PHE A 142 14.60 -11.50 -8.49
C PHE A 142 15.96 -11.48 -7.78
N GLY A 143 16.95 -12.25 -8.25
CA GLY A 143 18.28 -12.32 -7.64
C GLY A 143 18.30 -12.98 -6.26
N GLN A 144 17.22 -13.65 -5.86
CA GLN A 144 17.09 -14.34 -4.58
C GLN A 144 16.66 -15.79 -4.81
N THR A 145 17.28 -16.73 -4.09
CA THR A 145 16.93 -18.15 -4.17
C THR A 145 16.09 -18.53 -2.95
N PRO A 146 14.75 -18.66 -3.08
CA PRO A 146 13.93 -19.11 -1.97
C PRO A 146 14.28 -20.55 -1.62
N GLY A 147 14.12 -20.90 -0.36
CA GLY A 147 14.33 -22.26 0.12
C GLY A 147 13.50 -23.29 -0.66
N ARG A 148 14.07 -24.48 -0.86
CA ARG A 148 13.38 -25.59 -1.53
C ARG A 148 12.06 -25.97 -0.84
N LEU A 149 12.05 -25.92 0.50
CA LEU A 149 10.87 -26.19 1.32
C LEU A 149 9.73 -25.21 0.99
N PHE A 150 10.05 -23.91 0.97
CA PHE A 150 9.11 -22.85 0.61
C PHE A 150 8.51 -23.07 -0.78
N CYS A 151 9.35 -23.31 -1.80
CA CYS A 151 8.85 -23.55 -3.16
C CYS A 151 7.94 -24.78 -3.25
N ARG A 152 8.28 -25.86 -2.53
CA ARG A 152 7.44 -27.05 -2.46
C ARG A 152 6.09 -26.74 -1.82
N ASP A 153 6.07 -26.00 -0.72
CA ASP A 153 4.86 -25.71 0.02
C ASP A 153 3.95 -24.73 -0.75
N LEU A 154 4.54 -23.76 -1.47
CA LEU A 154 3.84 -22.87 -2.41
C LEU A 154 3.18 -23.64 -3.55
N ILE A 155 3.91 -24.57 -4.19
CA ILE A 155 3.38 -25.44 -5.24
C ILE A 155 2.23 -26.29 -4.70
N ALA A 156 2.39 -26.88 -3.51
CA ALA A 156 1.35 -27.66 -2.86
C ALA A 156 0.12 -26.82 -2.49
N TYR A 157 0.31 -25.56 -2.08
CA TYR A 157 -0.78 -24.61 -1.87
C TYR A 157 -1.52 -24.31 -3.18
N TYR A 158 -0.80 -23.92 -4.23
CA TYR A 158 -1.40 -23.61 -5.53
C TYR A 158 -2.18 -24.79 -6.12
N ASN A 159 -1.64 -26.01 -6.05
CA ASN A 159 -2.32 -27.20 -6.55
C ASN A 159 -3.61 -27.54 -5.77
N ARG A 160 -3.77 -27.06 -4.52
CA ARG A 160 -5.00 -27.21 -3.74
C ARG A 160 -6.08 -26.19 -4.11
N LEU A 161 -5.70 -25.06 -4.73
CA LEU A 161 -6.63 -24.04 -5.21
C LEU A 161 -7.26 -24.38 -6.56
N ARG A 162 -6.83 -25.48 -7.18
CA ARG A 162 -7.21 -25.92 -8.53
C ARG A 162 -8.11 -27.13 -8.45
#